data_AF-A0A6B3GEM7-F1
#
_entry.id   AF-A0A6B3GEM7-F1
#
_cell.length_a   1.000
_cell.length_b   1.000
_cell.length_c   1.000
_cell.angle_alpha   90.00
_cell.angle_beta   90.00
_cell.angle_gamma   90.00
#
_symmetry.space_group_name_H-M   'P 1'
#
loop_
_entity.id
_entity.type
_entity.pdbx_description
1 polymer ?
#
loop_
_entity_poly.entity_id
_entity_poly.type
_entity_poly.pdbx_seq_one_letter_code
_entity_poly.pdbx_strand_id
1 'polypeptide(L)' 'MADGREHREYRMEELAKEAGITVRTLRFYRERGLIPPPRREGRIAWYDDHHLA' A
#
# COMPACT_ATOMS: atom_id res chain seq x y z
N MET A 1 -22.65 5.07 -11.15
CA MET A 1 -21.66 4.79 -12.21
C MET A 1 -20.41 4.36 -11.48
N ALA A 2 -19.90 3.17 -11.79
CA ALA A 2 -18.87 2.49 -11.00
C ALA A 2 -17.64 3.41 -10.81
N ASP A 3 -17.29 3.65 -9.54
CA ASP A 3 -16.06 4.32 -9.15
C ASP A 3 -14.90 3.49 -9.68
N GLY A 4 -14.40 3.88 -10.86
CA GLY A 4 -13.23 3.29 -11.49
C GLY A 4 -12.00 3.66 -10.68
N ARG A 5 -11.87 3.09 -9.48
CA ARG A 5 -10.58 3.03 -8.81
C ARG A 5 -9.71 2.13 -9.66
N GLU A 6 -8.99 2.76 -10.58
CA GLU A 6 -7.88 2.12 -11.27
C GLU A 6 -7.03 1.45 -10.18
N HIS A 7 -6.82 0.13 -10.27
CA HIS A 7 -5.89 -0.58 -9.39
C HIS A 7 -4.50 0.01 -9.60
N ARG A 8 -4.22 1.09 -8.90
CA ARG A 8 -2.96 1.81 -9.03
C ARG A 8 -1.97 1.11 -8.13
N GLU A 9 -0.93 0.57 -8.74
CA GLU A 9 0.13 -0.12 -8.02
C GLU A 9 1.09 0.92 -7.44
N TYR A 10 1.08 1.04 -6.13
CA TYR A 10 1.95 1.90 -5.37
C TYR A 10 3.14 1.12 -4.83
N ARG A 11 4.32 1.75 -4.88
CA ARG A 11 5.45 1.31 -4.05
C ARG A 11 5.21 1.72 -2.60
N MET A 12 5.98 1.13 -1.68
CA MET A 12 5.90 1.46 -0.26
C MET A 12 6.05 2.97 0.02
N GLU A 13 6.94 3.64 -0.72
CA GLU A 13 7.17 5.10 -0.61
C GLU A 13 5.97 5.90 -1.11
N GLU A 14 5.43 5.53 -2.27
CA GLU A 14 4.28 6.20 -2.87
C GLU A 14 3.02 6.01 -2.02
N LEU A 15 2.76 4.79 -1.54
CA LEU A 15 1.62 4.51 -0.66
C LEU A 15 1.71 5.33 0.63
N ALA A 16 2.90 5.41 1.23
CA ALA A 16 3.09 6.19 2.44
C ALA A 16 2.77 7.67 2.20
N LYS A 17 3.23 8.22 1.07
CA LYS A 17 2.97 9.60 0.68
C LYS A 17 1.48 9.88 0.46
N GLU A 18 0.79 8.99 -0.26
CA GLU A 18 -0.65 9.12 -0.52
C GLU A 18 -1.47 8.98 0.77
N ALA A 19 -1.10 8.06 1.66
CA ALA A 19 -1.72 7.91 2.97
C ALA A 19 -1.34 9.04 3.96
N GLY A 20 -0.46 9.97 3.59
CA GLY A 20 0.00 11.05 4.46
C GLY A 20 0.81 10.55 5.66
N ILE A 21 1.37 9.35 5.61
CA ILE A 21 2.18 8.73 6.66
C ILE A 21 3.62 8.51 6.20
N THR A 22 4.50 8.15 7.13
CA THR A 22 5.86 7.77 6.78
C THR A 22 5.94 6.30 6.36
N VAL A 23 6.93 5.98 5.52
CA VAL A 23 7.28 4.59 5.15
C VAL A 23 7.50 3.71 6.38
N ARG A 24 8.08 4.27 7.45
CA ARG A 24 8.28 3.58 8.72
C ARG A 24 6.95 3.19 9.38
N THR A 25 5.96 4.10 9.39
CA THR A 25 4.62 3.83 9.92
C THR A 25 3.92 2.75 9.10
N LEU A 26 4.02 2.81 7.77
CA LEU A 26 3.45 1.80 6.89
C LEU A 26 4.08 0.41 7.15
N ARG A 27 5.40 0.34 7.29
CA ARG A 27 6.12 -0.90 7.61
C ARG A 27 5.72 -1.44 8.98
N PHE A 28 5.51 -0.57 9.96
CA PHE A 28 5.02 -0.94 11.29
C PHE A 28 3.63 -1.59 11.22
N TYR A 29 2.70 -1.04 10.42
CA TYR A 29 1.39 -1.65 10.22
C TYR A 29 1.47 -3.01 9.51
N ARG A 30 2.36 -3.14 8.52
CA ARG A 30 2.62 -4.41 7.85
C ARG A 30 3.18 -5.47 8.81
N GLU A 31 4.17 -5.11 9.62
CA GLU A 31 4.79 -6.02 10.59
C GLU A 31 3.80 -6.46 11.69
N ARG A 32 2.82 -5.61 12.03
CA ARG A 32 1.71 -5.97 12.92
C ARG A 32 0.57 -6.74 12.23
N GLY A 33 0.58 -6.90 10.92
CA GLY A 33 -0.53 -7.53 10.17
C GLY A 33 -1.81 -6.70 10.15
N LEU A 34 -1.71 -5.38 10.35
CA LEU A 34 -2.86 -4.46 10.34
C LEU A 34 -3.30 -4.06 8.93
N ILE A 35 -2.41 -4.20 7.95
CA ILE A 35 -2.71 -4.02 6.53
C ILE A 35 -2.56 -5.34 5.78
N PRO A 36 -3.33 -5.55 4.69
CA PRO A 36 -3.17 -6.73 3.87
C PRO A 36 -1.74 -6.87 3.35
N PRO A 37 -1.29 -8.11 3.07
CA PRO A 37 0.05 -8.32 2.55
C PRO A 37 0.15 -7.71 1.14
N PRO A 38 1.22 -6.96 0.83
CA PRO A 38 1.42 -6.43 -0.50
C PRO A 38 1.62 -7.56 -1.51
N ARG A 39 1.24 -7.31 -2.76
CA ARG A 39 1.57 -8.18 -3.88
C ARG A 39 3.09 -8.20 -4.06
N ARG A 40 3.70 -9.38 -3.94
CA ARG A 40 5.16 -9.53 -4.05
C ARG A 40 5.49 -9.91 -5.48
N GLU A 41 6.20 -9.05 -6.19
CA GLU A 41 6.73 -9.35 -7.52
C GLU A 41 8.26 -9.34 -7.44
N GLY A 42 8.84 -10.53 -7.33
CA GLY A 42 10.26 -10.73 -7.06
C GLY A 42 10.68 -10.13 -5.70
N ARG A 43 11.53 -9.10 -5.74
CA ARG A 43 12.01 -8.38 -4.55
C ARG A 43 11.19 -7.12 -4.22
N ILE A 44 10.20 -6.80 -5.04
CA ILE A 44 9.40 -5.58 -4.90
C ILE A 44 8.06 -5.92 -4.22
N ALA A 45 7.66 -5.06 -3.29
CA ALA A 45 6.35 -5.10 -2.66
C ALA A 45 5.47 -4.01 -3.30
N TRP A 46 4.42 -4.44 -3.98
CA TRP A 46 3.40 -3.59 -4.59
C TRP A 46 2.18 -3.52 -3.68
N TYR A 47 1.74 -2.30 -3.44
CA TYR A 47 0.53 -1.97 -2.72
C TYR A 47 -0.49 -1.44 -3.71
N ASP A 48 -1.76 -1.49 -3.36
CA ASP A 48 -2.83 -0.97 -4.19
C ASP A 48 -3.78 -0.12 -3.32
N ASP A 49 -4.78 0.49 -3.96
CA ASP A 49 -5.76 1.36 -3.29
C ASP A 49 -6.50 0.68 -2.11
N HIS A 50 -6.63 -0.65 -2.11
CA HIS A 50 -7.14 -1.42 -0.97
C HIS A 50 -6.32 -1.25 0.31
N HIS A 51 -5.09 -0.74 0.23
CA HIS A 51 -4.23 -0.46 1.38
C HIS A 51 -4.38 0.98 1.91
N LEU A 52 -5.21 1.82 1.29
CA LEU A 52 -5.48 3.21 1.69
C LEU A 52 -6.75 3.38 2.56
N ALA A 53 -7.27 2.29 3.13
CA ALA A 53 -8.54 2.27 3.89
C ALA A 53 -8.55 3.15 5.16
#